data_AF-A0A398D1I1-F1
#
_entry.id   AF-A0A398D1I1-F1
#
_cell.length_a   1.000
_cell.length_b   1.000
_cell.length_c   1.000
_cell.angle_alpha   90.00
_cell.angle_beta   90.00
_cell.angle_gamma   90.00
#
_symmetry.space_group_name_H-M   'P 1'
#
loop_
_entity.id
_entity.type
_entity.pdbx_description
1 polymer ?
#
loop_
_entity_poly.entity_id
_entity_poly.type
_entity_poly.pdbx_seq_one_letter_code
_entity_poly.pdbx_strand_id
1 'polypeptide(L)'
;MRRVAGRTRVRGFSLIELIIVVAVTIILAGMAVPAFGTTLARMRIQTNASQMVQDLRLVRDSAITYQQDLYVYVCVTPTAAQRTTYFAEVSQKYPLTGVHYSPGTDTSVSDAFEKRTLLYNMVCGLPVQSGGAAYSYTSADTVTAGVNTYLVLVFHCGQGSYFRGQPTLLDGTFSGTIWIPMQDSANQPTRYWYVGISPTGEPSSSGVRP
;
A
#
# COMPACT_ATOMS: atom_id res chain seq x y z
N MET A 1 -39.44 -53.28 47.14
CA MET A 1 -39.44 -52.28 46.05
C MET A 1 -38.04 -52.24 45.43
N ARG A 2 -37.86 -52.70 44.18
CA ARG A 2 -36.53 -52.77 43.51
C ARG A 2 -36.53 -51.82 42.33
N ARG A 3 -35.82 -50.69 42.42
CA ARG A 3 -35.62 -49.77 41.28
C ARG A 3 -34.57 -50.37 40.35
N VAL A 4 -34.97 -50.64 39.10
CA VAL A 4 -34.04 -50.99 38.02
C VAL A 4 -33.45 -49.67 37.49
N ALA A 5 -32.16 -49.46 37.72
CA ALA A 5 -31.43 -48.35 37.12
C ALA A 5 -31.26 -48.64 35.61
N GLY A 6 -31.90 -47.84 34.76
CA GLY A 6 -31.71 -47.91 33.32
C GLY A 6 -30.29 -47.48 32.96
N ARG A 7 -29.46 -48.41 32.48
CA ARG A 7 -28.18 -48.10 31.85
C ARG A 7 -28.44 -47.32 30.58
N THR A 8 -28.13 -46.03 30.56
CA THR A 8 -28.01 -45.25 29.34
C THR A 8 -26.90 -45.89 28.49
N ARG A 9 -27.31 -46.61 27.44
CA ARG A 9 -26.39 -47.27 26.51
C ARG A 9 -25.72 -46.16 25.69
N VAL A 10 -24.47 -45.82 26.04
CA VAL A 10 -23.64 -44.96 25.21
C VAL A 10 -23.47 -45.65 23.86
N ARG A 11 -24.06 -45.09 22.81
CA ARG A 11 -23.88 -45.57 21.43
C ARG A 11 -22.52 -45.07 20.94
N GLY A 12 -21.62 -46.00 20.62
CA GLY A 12 -20.33 -45.69 19.99
C GLY A 12 -20.49 -45.47 18.49
N PHE A 13 -19.55 -44.75 17.89
CA PHE A 13 -19.45 -44.57 16.44
C PHE A 13 -19.08 -45.88 15.75
N SER A 14 -19.69 -46.16 14.59
CA SER A 14 -19.29 -47.29 13.75
C SER A 14 -18.04 -46.95 12.92
N LEU A 15 -17.23 -47.96 12.57
CA LEU A 15 -16.05 -47.79 11.73
C LEU A 15 -16.43 -47.19 10.36
N ILE A 16 -17.54 -47.63 9.78
CA ILE A 16 -18.04 -47.08 8.51
C ILE A 16 -18.45 -45.62 8.63
N GLU A 17 -19.02 -45.22 9.76
CA GLU A 17 -19.46 -43.85 10.03
C GLU A 17 -18.24 -42.92 10.12
N LEU A 18 -17.17 -43.36 10.77
CA LEU A 18 -15.91 -42.64 10.80
C LEU A 18 -15.32 -42.45 9.40
N ILE A 19 -15.31 -43.49 8.56
CA ILE A 19 -14.80 -43.42 7.18
C ILE A 19 -15.60 -42.40 6.36
N ILE A 20 -16.93 -42.42 6.47
CA ILE A 20 -17.79 -41.47 5.75
C ILE A 20 -17.52 -40.05 6.22
N VAL A 21 -17.42 -39.82 7.54
CA VAL A 21 -17.13 -38.49 8.10
C VAL A 21 -15.77 -37.97 7.61
N VAL A 22 -14.72 -38.80 7.63
CA VAL A 22 -13.39 -38.43 7.13
C VAL A 22 -13.41 -38.18 5.62
N ALA A 23 -14.15 -38.98 4.85
CA ALA A 23 -14.29 -38.76 3.41
C ALA A 23 -14.94 -37.41 3.11
N VAL A 24 -16.03 -37.07 3.81
CA VAL A 24 -16.71 -35.78 3.66
C VAL A 24 -15.82 -34.62 4.10
N THR A 25 -15.09 -34.74 5.22
CA THR A 25 -14.20 -33.67 5.69
C THR A 25 -13.05 -33.41 4.72
N ILE A 26 -12.49 -34.44 4.09
CA ILE A 26 -11.45 -34.29 3.05
C ILE A 26 -12.00 -33.55 1.83
N ILE A 27 -13.21 -33.88 1.36
CA ILE A 27 -13.84 -33.18 0.24
C ILE A 27 -14.05 -31.70 0.56
N LEU A 28 -14.59 -31.40 1.74
CA LEU A 28 -14.82 -30.03 2.20
C LEU A 28 -13.52 -29.25 2.36
N ALA A 29 -12.48 -29.87 2.96
CA ALA A 29 -11.17 -29.26 3.11
C ALA A 29 -10.51 -28.96 1.76
N GLY A 30 -10.65 -29.88 0.80
CA GLY A 30 -10.13 -29.72 -0.57
C GLY A 30 -10.67 -28.47 -1.28
N MET A 31 -11.92 -28.09 -1.02
CA MET A 31 -12.53 -26.88 -1.59
C MET A 31 -12.17 -25.61 -0.79
N ALA A 32 -12.01 -25.70 0.53
CA ALA A 32 -11.79 -24.53 1.38
C ALA A 32 -10.37 -23.96 1.27
N VAL A 33 -9.34 -24.82 1.18
CA VAL A 33 -7.92 -24.42 1.13
C VAL A 33 -7.59 -23.42 0.01
N PRO A 34 -7.97 -23.63 -1.27
CA PRO A 34 -7.63 -22.67 -2.33
C PRO A 34 -8.30 -21.30 -2.14
N ALA A 35 -9.49 -21.23 -1.54
CA ALA A 35 -10.19 -19.97 -1.28
C ALA A 35 -9.41 -19.06 -0.30
N PHE A 36 -8.75 -19.65 0.71
CA PHE A 36 -7.95 -18.90 1.68
C PHE A 36 -6.72 -18.23 1.05
N GLY A 37 -6.05 -18.88 0.10
CA GLY A 37 -4.90 -18.29 -0.59
C GLY A 37 -5.26 -17.00 -1.32
N THR A 38 -6.41 -16.99 -2.00
CA THR A 38 -6.88 -15.78 -2.69
C THR A 38 -7.26 -14.66 -1.73
N THR A 39 -7.88 -14.98 -0.60
CA THR A 39 -8.28 -13.99 0.40
C THR A 39 -7.06 -13.37 1.06
N LEU A 40 -6.07 -14.19 1.44
CA LEU A 40 -4.84 -13.72 2.07
C LEU A 40 -4.04 -12.79 1.16
N ALA A 41 -3.90 -13.12 -0.12
CA ALA A 41 -3.22 -12.25 -1.08
C ALA A 41 -3.92 -10.89 -1.25
N ARG A 42 -5.27 -10.83 -1.18
CA ARG A 42 -5.99 -9.53 -1.20
C ARG A 42 -5.70 -8.71 0.07
N MET A 43 -5.77 -9.35 1.23
CA MET A 43 -5.49 -8.67 2.51
C MET A 43 -4.08 -8.09 2.55
N ARG A 44 -3.07 -8.82 2.08
CA ARG A 44 -1.67 -8.34 2.01
C ARG A 44 -1.52 -7.07 1.18
N ILE A 45 -2.17 -7.02 0.02
CA ILE A 45 -2.09 -5.84 -0.86
C ILE A 45 -2.80 -4.66 -0.22
N GLN A 46 -4.01 -4.89 0.30
CA GLN A 46 -4.79 -3.87 0.99
C GLN A 46 -4.05 -3.29 2.20
N THR A 47 -3.34 -4.12 2.99
CA THR A 47 -2.54 -3.63 4.13
C THR A 47 -1.46 -2.65 3.68
N ASN A 48 -0.66 -2.98 2.66
CA ASN A 48 0.37 -2.06 2.14
C ASN A 48 -0.24 -0.77 1.59
N ALA A 49 -1.37 -0.87 0.87
CA ALA A 49 -2.07 0.31 0.35
C ALA A 49 -2.61 1.20 1.47
N SER A 50 -3.21 0.60 2.49
CA SER A 50 -3.72 1.34 3.65
C SER A 50 -2.61 2.02 4.45
N GLN A 51 -1.44 1.37 4.56
CA GLN A 51 -0.26 1.96 5.18
C GLN A 51 0.23 3.16 4.38
N MET A 52 0.33 3.05 3.06
CA MET A 52 0.74 4.19 2.23
C MET A 52 -0.26 5.34 2.30
N VAL A 53 -1.57 5.07 2.34
CA VAL A 53 -2.59 6.11 2.56
C VAL A 53 -2.37 6.81 3.91
N GLN A 54 -2.05 6.07 4.97
CA GLN A 54 -1.76 6.66 6.28
C GLN A 54 -0.50 7.51 6.25
N ASP A 55 0.59 7.03 5.64
CA ASP A 55 1.83 7.79 5.50
C ASP A 55 1.62 9.07 4.65
N LEU A 56 0.80 9.02 3.59
CA LEU A 56 0.43 10.21 2.81
C LEU A 56 -0.38 11.23 3.64
N ARG A 57 -1.30 10.78 4.50
CA ARG A 57 -2.01 11.67 5.43
C ARG A 57 -1.05 12.28 6.43
N LEU A 58 -0.15 11.47 6.99
CA LEU A 58 0.84 11.93 7.94
C LEU A 58 1.71 13.04 7.35
N VAL A 59 2.23 12.85 6.13
CA VAL A 59 3.04 13.87 5.45
C VAL A 59 2.23 15.13 5.19
N ARG A 60 0.99 15.00 4.69
CA ARG A 60 0.09 16.14 4.51
C ARG A 60 -0.14 16.92 5.81
N ASP A 61 -0.48 16.22 6.88
CA ASP A 61 -0.77 16.83 8.18
C ASP A 61 0.49 17.47 8.77
N SER A 62 1.66 16.85 8.58
CA SER A 62 2.96 17.39 9.00
C SER A 62 3.31 18.65 8.23
N ALA A 63 3.05 18.68 6.91
CA ALA A 63 3.30 19.86 6.08
C ALA A 63 2.47 21.06 6.56
N ILE A 64 1.19 20.80 6.87
CA ILE A 64 0.28 21.83 7.41
C ILE A 64 0.72 22.27 8.81
N THR A 65 1.07 21.31 9.69
CA THR A 65 1.39 21.56 11.10
C THR A 65 2.69 22.33 11.27
N TYR A 66 3.74 21.91 10.57
CA TYR A 66 5.06 22.53 10.63
C TYR A 66 5.22 23.70 9.65
N GLN A 67 4.18 24.00 8.87
CA GLN A 67 4.17 25.08 7.88
C GLN A 67 5.32 24.99 6.86
N GLN A 68 5.69 23.78 6.48
CA GLN A 68 6.76 23.49 5.52
C GLN A 68 6.25 22.56 4.42
N ASP A 69 6.73 22.76 3.20
CA ASP A 69 6.42 21.83 2.11
C ASP A 69 7.18 20.52 2.35
N LEU A 70 6.54 19.37 2.11
CA LEU A 70 7.12 18.05 2.39
C LEU A 70 6.95 17.09 1.23
N TYR A 71 7.96 16.25 1.00
CA TYR A 71 8.01 15.39 -0.17
C TYR A 71 7.72 13.93 0.15
N VAL A 72 7.04 13.26 -0.77
CA VAL A 72 6.84 11.80 -0.79
C VAL A 72 7.43 11.24 -2.05
N TYR A 73 8.29 10.23 -1.91
CA TYR A 73 9.02 9.61 -3.00
C TYR A 73 8.45 8.23 -3.27
N VAL A 74 7.72 8.09 -4.38
CA VAL A 74 7.06 6.84 -4.76
C VAL A 74 7.86 6.17 -5.86
N CYS A 75 8.36 4.96 -5.64
CA CYS A 75 9.08 4.23 -6.67
C CYS A 75 8.15 3.91 -7.85
N VAL A 76 8.58 4.27 -9.07
CA VAL A 76 7.86 4.02 -10.33
C VAL A 76 8.59 3.06 -11.27
N THR A 77 9.84 2.73 -10.98
CA THR A 77 10.64 1.72 -11.70
C THR A 77 11.10 0.62 -10.74
N PRO A 78 10.18 -0.18 -10.18
CA PRO A 78 10.57 -1.25 -9.27
C PRO A 78 11.41 -2.31 -10.00
N THR A 79 12.53 -2.70 -9.41
CA THR A 79 13.39 -3.75 -9.94
C THR A 79 13.18 -5.05 -9.17
N ALA A 80 13.06 -6.20 -9.84
CA ALA A 80 12.88 -7.51 -9.19
C ALA A 80 14.06 -7.92 -8.27
N ALA A 81 15.22 -7.28 -8.41
CA ALA A 81 16.40 -7.51 -7.59
C ALA A 81 16.30 -6.94 -6.16
N GLN A 82 15.37 -6.00 -5.92
CA GLN A 82 15.25 -5.31 -4.64
C GLN A 82 13.78 -5.18 -4.23
N ARG A 83 13.52 -5.18 -2.92
CA ARG A 83 12.18 -4.88 -2.42
C ARG A 83 11.83 -3.44 -2.73
N THR A 84 10.67 -3.20 -3.31
CA THR A 84 10.21 -1.85 -3.62
C THR A 84 10.02 -1.04 -2.35
N THR A 85 10.53 0.19 -2.39
CA THR A 85 10.47 1.14 -1.28
C THR A 85 9.84 2.43 -1.73
N TYR A 86 9.27 3.16 -0.78
CA TYR A 86 8.92 4.56 -0.92
C TYR A 86 9.44 5.32 0.30
N PHE A 87 9.53 6.63 0.21
CA PHE A 87 9.98 7.47 1.31
C PHE A 87 8.97 8.56 1.61
N ALA A 88 8.83 8.88 2.88
CA ALA A 88 7.95 9.93 3.37
C ALA A 88 8.77 10.93 4.19
N GLU A 89 8.74 12.19 3.80
CA GLU A 89 9.34 13.28 4.56
C GLU A 89 8.31 13.84 5.56
N VAL A 90 8.61 13.73 6.85
CA VAL A 90 7.79 14.28 7.96
C VAL A 90 8.32 15.65 8.38
N SER A 91 9.62 15.91 8.14
CA SER A 91 10.21 17.23 8.28
C SER A 91 11.32 17.48 7.27
N GLN A 92 11.48 18.73 6.82
CA GLN A 92 12.58 19.12 5.94
C GLN A 92 13.94 18.89 6.61
N LYS A 93 14.95 18.54 5.81
CA LYS A 93 16.34 18.36 6.27
C LYS A 93 16.91 19.64 6.84
N TYR A 94 16.70 20.76 6.15
CA TYR A 94 17.04 22.10 6.63
C TYR A 94 15.86 23.05 6.42
N PRO A 95 14.95 23.16 7.41
CA PRO A 95 13.70 23.93 7.27
C PRO A 95 13.92 25.43 7.01
N LEU A 96 15.04 25.99 7.48
CA LEU A 96 15.36 27.41 7.30
C LEU A 96 15.74 27.77 5.85
N THR A 97 16.20 26.78 5.09
CA THR A 97 16.66 26.97 3.70
C THR A 97 15.83 26.18 2.69
N GLY A 98 14.77 25.49 3.12
CA GLY A 98 13.89 24.72 2.24
C GLY A 98 14.55 23.50 1.61
N VAL A 99 15.54 22.90 2.28
CA VAL A 99 16.25 21.73 1.73
C VAL A 99 15.55 20.45 2.16
N HIS A 100 15.24 19.62 1.18
CA HIS A 100 14.57 18.33 1.34
C HIS A 100 15.56 17.17 1.39
N TYR A 101 15.15 16.08 2.03
CA TYR A 101 15.88 14.81 1.95
C TYR A 101 15.71 14.19 0.56
N SER A 102 16.75 13.58 0.01
CA SER A 102 16.67 12.88 -1.28
C SER A 102 17.03 11.39 -1.14
N PRO A 103 16.23 10.47 -1.71
CA PRO A 103 16.58 9.06 -1.77
C PRO A 103 17.94 8.84 -2.44
N GLY A 104 18.78 8.00 -1.85
CA GLY A 104 20.09 7.61 -2.41
C GLY A 104 21.26 8.48 -1.96
N THR A 105 21.02 9.76 -1.66
CA THR A 105 22.03 10.64 -1.03
C THR A 105 21.89 10.66 0.48
N ASP A 106 20.65 10.62 0.98
CA ASP A 106 20.36 10.71 2.40
C ASP A 106 19.95 9.36 3.00
N THR A 107 20.33 9.17 4.27
CA THR A 107 19.88 8.03 5.06
C THR A 107 18.53 8.32 5.69
N SER A 108 17.71 7.29 5.85
CA SER A 108 16.41 7.41 6.52
C SER A 108 16.58 7.73 8.01
N VAL A 109 15.76 8.65 8.52
CA VAL A 109 15.71 9.10 9.91
C VAL A 109 14.26 8.99 10.41
N SER A 110 14.06 8.31 11.53
CA SER A 110 12.73 7.90 12.05
C SER A 110 11.71 9.04 12.18
N ASP A 111 12.15 10.28 12.41
CA ASP A 111 11.26 11.40 12.72
C ASP A 111 11.27 12.50 11.65
N ALA A 112 11.95 12.28 10.53
CA ALA A 112 12.09 13.29 9.48
C ALA A 112 12.00 12.71 8.08
N PHE A 113 12.67 11.58 7.81
CA PHE A 113 12.71 10.97 6.48
C PHE A 113 12.62 9.45 6.59
N GLU A 114 11.40 8.94 6.52
CA GLU A 114 11.14 7.54 6.77
C GLU A 114 11.18 6.73 5.48
N LYS A 115 11.98 5.66 5.48
CA LYS A 115 11.97 4.66 4.42
C LYS A 115 10.92 3.60 4.73
N ARG A 116 10.00 3.39 3.81
CA ARG A 116 8.98 2.33 3.89
C ARG A 116 9.27 1.27 2.83
N THR A 117 9.34 0.00 3.27
CA THR A 117 9.57 -1.14 2.37
C THR A 117 8.28 -1.91 2.21
N LEU A 118 7.83 -2.10 0.97
CA LEU A 118 6.63 -2.88 0.71
C LEU A 118 6.81 -4.34 1.15
N LEU A 119 5.79 -4.87 1.81
CA LEU A 119 5.75 -6.24 2.28
C LEU A 119 5.45 -7.21 1.12
N TYR A 120 5.83 -8.48 1.30
CA TYR A 120 5.46 -9.57 0.38
C TYR A 120 5.95 -9.41 -1.06
N ASN A 121 7.11 -8.76 -1.27
CA ASN A 121 7.68 -8.47 -2.60
C ASN A 121 6.72 -7.71 -3.54
N MET A 122 5.77 -7.00 -2.95
CA MET A 122 4.89 -6.11 -3.71
C MET A 122 5.68 -4.96 -4.31
N VAL A 123 5.17 -4.44 -5.41
CA VAL A 123 5.78 -3.33 -6.13
C VAL A 123 4.74 -2.25 -6.47
N CYS A 124 5.21 -1.03 -6.66
CA CYS A 124 4.41 0.06 -7.21
C CYS A 124 4.56 0.07 -8.73
N GLY A 125 3.47 0.14 -9.47
CA GLY A 125 3.50 0.32 -10.92
C GLY A 125 3.49 1.80 -11.33
N LEU A 126 3.44 2.04 -12.64
CA LEU A 126 3.35 3.38 -13.19
C LEU A 126 2.05 4.06 -12.77
N PRO A 127 2.09 5.31 -12.27
CA PRO A 127 0.89 6.04 -11.90
C PRO A 127 -0.06 6.24 -13.07
N VAL A 128 -1.35 6.18 -12.80
CA VAL A 128 -2.43 6.35 -13.78
C VAL A 128 -3.38 7.46 -13.37
N GLN A 129 -4.03 8.07 -14.35
CA GLN A 129 -5.15 8.99 -14.13
C GLN A 129 -6.49 8.22 -14.14
N SER A 130 -7.59 8.91 -13.83
CA SER A 130 -8.92 8.31 -13.96
C SER A 130 -9.17 7.85 -15.41
N GLY A 131 -9.80 6.69 -15.56
CA GLY A 131 -9.94 6.01 -16.85
C GLY A 131 -8.72 5.14 -17.22
N GLY A 132 -7.71 5.06 -16.36
CA GLY A 132 -6.65 4.07 -16.44
C GLY A 132 -5.51 4.34 -17.43
N ALA A 133 -5.46 5.52 -18.04
CA ALA A 133 -4.31 5.97 -18.84
C ALA A 133 -3.12 6.33 -17.94
N ALA A 134 -1.89 6.22 -18.46
CA ALA A 134 -0.71 6.65 -17.72
C ALA A 134 -0.82 8.13 -17.32
N TYR A 135 -0.49 8.43 -16.06
CA TYR A 135 -0.47 9.81 -15.57
C TYR A 135 0.72 10.54 -16.21
N SER A 136 0.50 11.77 -16.67
CA SER A 136 1.57 12.57 -17.27
C SER A 136 2.47 13.18 -16.19
N TYR A 137 3.75 12.83 -16.23
CA TYR A 137 4.82 13.42 -15.42
C TYR A 137 6.09 13.50 -16.26
N THR A 138 7.03 14.36 -15.87
CA THR A 138 8.29 14.57 -16.58
C THR A 138 9.46 13.99 -15.79
N SER A 139 10.66 13.98 -16.39
CA SER A 139 11.87 13.60 -15.67
C SER A 139 12.20 14.56 -14.51
N ALA A 140 11.73 15.80 -14.59
CA ALA A 140 11.92 16.80 -13.54
C ALA A 140 11.11 16.46 -12.28
N ASP A 141 9.99 15.74 -12.43
CA ASP A 141 9.17 15.26 -11.31
C ASP A 141 9.74 14.01 -10.63
N THR A 142 10.93 13.55 -11.05
CA THR A 142 11.50 12.29 -10.58
C THR A 142 12.91 12.43 -10.03
N VAL A 143 13.23 11.61 -9.05
CA VAL A 143 14.57 11.47 -8.47
C VAL A 143 15.03 10.03 -8.64
N THR A 144 16.27 9.82 -9.08
CA THR A 144 16.85 8.48 -9.26
C THR A 144 17.83 8.18 -8.14
N ALA A 145 17.66 7.02 -7.51
CA ALA A 145 18.52 6.51 -6.44
C ALA A 145 18.96 5.08 -6.76
N GLY A 146 20.20 4.93 -7.21
CA GLY A 146 20.71 3.66 -7.72
C GLY A 146 19.95 3.24 -8.99
N VAL A 147 19.30 2.07 -8.94
CA VAL A 147 18.51 1.52 -10.07
C VAL A 147 17.03 1.93 -10.04
N ASN A 148 16.56 2.53 -8.94
CA ASN A 148 15.15 2.88 -8.76
C ASN A 148 14.94 4.38 -9.00
N THR A 149 13.86 4.70 -9.70
CA THR A 149 13.39 6.06 -9.94
C THR A 149 12.11 6.29 -9.13
N TYR A 150 12.06 7.43 -8.46
CA TYR A 150 10.98 7.82 -7.59
C TYR A 150 10.27 9.03 -8.18
N LEU A 151 8.95 8.95 -8.34
CA LEU A 151 8.12 10.12 -8.56
C LEU A 151 8.02 10.90 -7.25
N VAL A 152 8.23 12.20 -7.33
CA VAL A 152 8.17 13.12 -6.20
C VAL A 152 6.80 13.77 -6.15
N LEU A 153 6.12 13.57 -5.04
CA LEU A 153 4.86 14.22 -4.72
C LEU A 153 5.14 15.26 -3.64
N VAL A 154 4.72 16.49 -3.88
CA VAL A 154 4.92 17.60 -2.95
C VAL A 154 3.62 17.89 -2.25
N PHE A 155 3.63 17.94 -0.92
CA PHE A 155 2.50 18.43 -0.12
C PHE A 155 2.82 19.83 0.38
N HIS A 156 2.06 20.81 -0.09
CA HIS A 156 2.28 22.19 0.27
C HIS A 156 1.67 22.53 1.63
N CYS A 157 2.38 23.33 2.43
CA CYS A 157 1.87 23.82 3.70
C CYS A 157 0.80 24.91 3.57
N GLY A 158 0.57 25.40 2.34
CA GLY A 158 -0.30 26.54 2.02
C GLY A 158 0.45 27.85 1.82
N GLN A 159 1.77 27.81 1.59
CA GLN A 159 2.55 28.97 1.19
C GLN A 159 2.24 29.35 -0.28
N GLY A 160 2.27 30.65 -0.59
CA GLY A 160 2.10 31.15 -1.96
C GLY A 160 0.67 30.99 -2.47
N SER A 161 0.54 30.38 -3.65
CA SER A 161 -0.75 30.19 -4.33
C SER A 161 -1.42 28.85 -4.03
N TYR A 162 -0.83 28.04 -3.14
CA TYR A 162 -1.31 26.72 -2.80
C TYR A 162 -2.22 26.78 -1.57
N PHE A 163 -3.26 25.96 -1.54
CA PHE A 163 -4.02 25.76 -0.30
C PHE A 163 -3.29 24.75 0.61
N ARG A 164 -3.70 24.71 1.88
CA ARG A 164 -3.06 23.87 2.91
C ARG A 164 -3.24 22.37 2.59
N GLY A 165 -2.12 21.67 2.46
CA GLY A 165 -2.07 20.26 2.11
C GLY A 165 -2.37 19.97 0.64
N GLN A 166 -2.30 20.97 -0.24
CA GLN A 166 -2.41 20.75 -1.68
C GLN A 166 -1.25 19.88 -2.17
N PRO A 167 -1.54 18.78 -2.90
CA PRO A 167 -0.52 17.98 -3.53
C PRO A 167 -0.17 18.52 -4.93
N THR A 168 1.10 18.48 -5.29
CA THR A 168 1.58 18.73 -6.65
C THR A 168 2.67 17.72 -7.01
N LEU A 169 3.11 17.75 -8.27
CA LEU A 169 4.40 17.15 -8.63
C LEU A 169 5.50 18.16 -8.28
N LEU A 170 6.77 17.74 -8.38
CA LEU A 170 7.90 18.61 -8.05
C LEU A 170 7.93 19.88 -8.90
N ASP A 171 7.81 19.73 -10.22
CA ASP A 171 7.81 20.84 -11.18
C ASP A 171 6.48 20.93 -11.97
N GLY A 172 5.55 19.99 -11.73
CA GLY A 172 4.26 19.87 -12.40
C GLY A 172 3.04 20.13 -11.51
N THR A 173 1.89 20.34 -12.13
CA THR A 173 0.60 20.47 -11.43
C THR A 173 -0.20 19.16 -11.44
N PHE A 174 -1.04 18.96 -10.44
CA PHE A 174 -2.01 17.87 -10.46
C PHE A 174 -3.17 18.18 -11.42
N SER A 175 -3.30 17.40 -12.48
CA SER A 175 -4.40 17.50 -13.47
C SER A 175 -5.48 16.44 -13.20
N GLY A 176 -5.77 16.18 -11.92
CA GLY A 176 -6.73 15.16 -11.48
C GLY A 176 -6.17 14.27 -10.37
N THR A 177 -6.92 13.23 -10.02
CA THR A 177 -6.47 12.23 -9.04
C THR A 177 -5.37 11.36 -9.67
N ILE A 178 -4.21 11.34 -9.05
CA ILE A 178 -3.14 10.39 -9.40
C ILE A 178 -3.39 9.09 -8.66
N TRP A 179 -3.33 7.96 -9.37
CA TRP A 179 -3.52 6.64 -8.80
C TRP A 179 -2.26 5.82 -8.96
N ILE A 180 -1.68 5.40 -7.84
CA ILE A 180 -0.48 4.59 -7.77
C ILE A 180 -0.91 3.12 -7.63
N PRO A 181 -0.75 2.29 -8.67
CA PRO A 181 -1.04 0.87 -8.57
C PRO A 181 -0.02 0.18 -7.66
N MET A 182 -0.50 -0.58 -6.70
CA MET A 182 0.24 -1.59 -5.97
C MET A 182 -0.09 -2.96 -6.54
N GLN A 183 0.94 -3.73 -6.84
CA GLN A 183 0.84 -5.04 -7.47
C GLN A 183 1.67 -6.08 -6.74
N ASP A 184 1.28 -7.34 -6.88
CA ASP A 184 1.89 -8.50 -6.22
C ASP A 184 3.24 -8.92 -6.82
N SER A 185 3.51 -8.55 -8.08
CA SER A 185 4.75 -8.85 -8.78
C SER A 185 5.03 -7.81 -9.87
N ALA A 186 6.32 -7.52 -10.13
CA ALA A 186 6.75 -6.63 -11.21
C ALA A 186 6.57 -7.24 -12.60
N ASN A 187 6.74 -8.56 -12.74
CA ASN A 187 6.87 -9.20 -14.06
C ASN A 187 5.54 -9.74 -14.61
N GLN A 188 4.62 -10.15 -13.74
CA GLN A 188 3.30 -10.70 -14.09
C GLN A 188 2.28 -10.31 -13.01
N PRO A 189 1.88 -9.03 -12.95
CA PRO A 189 0.93 -8.56 -11.95
C PRO A 189 -0.45 -9.19 -12.17
N THR A 190 -0.93 -9.94 -11.17
CA THR A 190 -2.26 -10.60 -11.24
C THR A 190 -3.34 -9.80 -10.53
N ARG A 191 -2.93 -8.89 -9.63
CA ARG A 191 -3.82 -8.14 -8.75
C ARG A 191 -3.31 -6.72 -8.58
N TYR A 192 -4.25 -5.80 -8.56
CA TYR A 192 -3.99 -4.38 -8.38
C TYR A 192 -4.79 -3.86 -7.19
N TRP A 193 -4.17 -2.93 -6.48
CA TRP A 193 -4.85 -2.03 -5.57
C TRP A 193 -4.29 -0.64 -5.80
N TYR A 194 -5.15 0.36 -5.88
CA TYR A 194 -4.75 1.70 -6.26
C TYR A 194 -4.75 2.58 -5.02
N VAL A 195 -3.67 3.30 -4.81
CA VAL A 195 -3.60 4.39 -3.82
C VAL A 195 -3.77 5.70 -4.59
N GLY A 196 -4.86 6.40 -4.32
CA GLY A 196 -5.23 7.62 -5.02
C GLY A 196 -4.92 8.86 -4.20
N ILE A 197 -4.39 9.91 -4.82
CA ILE A 197 -4.24 11.22 -4.20
C ILE A 197 -5.03 12.20 -5.04
N SER A 198 -6.11 12.72 -4.47
CA SER A 198 -6.96 13.69 -5.14
C SER A 198 -6.27 15.05 -5.25
N PRO A 199 -6.70 15.93 -6.17
CA PRO A 199 -6.17 17.30 -6.25
C PRO A 199 -6.36 18.11 -4.97
N THR A 200 -7.28 17.71 -4.09
CA THR A 200 -7.51 18.34 -2.77
C THR A 200 -6.57 17.81 -1.69
N GLY A 201 -5.69 16.87 -2.02
CA GLY A 201 -4.74 16.26 -1.09
C GLY A 201 -5.30 15.10 -0.29
N GLU A 202 -6.56 14.70 -0.50
CA GLU A 202 -7.13 13.57 0.23
C GLU A 202 -6.62 12.26 -0.36
N PRO A 203 -5.88 11.45 0.43
CA PRO A 203 -5.47 10.14 -0.03
C PRO A 203 -6.58 9.12 0.22
N SER A 204 -6.73 8.24 -0.75
CA SER A 204 -7.76 7.21 -0.83
C SER A 204 -7.12 5.91 -1.31
N SER A 205 -7.85 4.80 -1.19
CA SER A 205 -7.44 3.57 -1.86
C SER A 205 -8.64 2.81 -2.40
N SER A 206 -8.42 2.08 -3.50
CA SER A 206 -9.45 1.35 -4.22
C SER A 206 -8.92 0.02 -4.73
N GLY A 207 -9.68 -1.05 -4.56
CA GLY A 207 -9.43 -2.34 -5.21
C GLY A 207 -9.92 -2.40 -6.66
N VAL A 208 -10.60 -1.34 -7.13
CA VAL A 208 -11.12 -1.22 -8.50
C VAL A 208 -10.27 -0.21 -9.26
N ARG A 209 -10.02 -0.51 -10.53
CA ARG A 209 -9.28 0.38 -11.42
C ARG A 209 -10.05 1.71 -11.58
N PRO A 210 -9.37 2.86 -11.43
CA PRO A 210 -9.98 4.20 -11.50
C PRO A 210 -10.28 4.70 -12.92
#